data_AF-A0A9W6SDI1-F1
#
_entry.id   AF-A0A9W6SDI1-F1
#
_cell.length_a   1.000
_cell.length_b   1.000
_cell.length_c   1.000
_cell.angle_alpha   90.00
_cell.angle_beta   90.00
_cell.angle_gamma   90.00
#
_symmetry.space_group_name_H-M   'P 1'
#
loop_
_entity.id
_entity.type
_entity.pdbx_description
1 polymer ?
#
loop_
_entity_poly.entity_id
_entity_poly.type
_entity_poly.pdbx_seq_one_letter_code
_entity_poly.pdbx_strand_id
1 'polypeptide(L)'
;MILVTGISGGLGGLIFRGLSDEEDLHVVGGTRSGDGVTARRIDFDDPASLAGGFHGVDVLVFVSAGYAEDDVVLARHGAVVDAAEAAGVRHVVYTSLAGSGDLLTIALPHRWTEARLADASFDVTILRNGLYAELPAGLATAAAASAAETGVFAAAFGAGRVSVVTKEDLAEVAVRVTAEIQYGLAAGLRSHHAGRTYELEGVEAIGGRGIAEVLSDALHRPVDYQPISLSAVREALAGSGLEPYQITHTLSLFANLGAGCLQACDTDLTTLLPTEPRPVRDEIARAVETAGRRSVTNRT
;
A
#
# COMPACT_ATOMS: atom_id res chain seq x y z
N MET A 1 7.76 21.29 9.47
CA MET A 1 8.49 20.37 8.57
C MET A 1 7.79 19.03 8.56
N ILE A 2 7.60 18.47 7.35
CA ILE A 2 6.99 17.16 7.13
C ILE A 2 8.10 16.13 6.93
N LEU A 3 8.00 14.96 7.58
CA LEU A 3 8.84 13.80 7.29
C LEU A 3 7.99 12.68 6.70
N VAL A 4 8.38 12.14 5.54
CA VAL A 4 7.75 10.95 4.94
C VAL A 4 8.67 9.76 5.11
N THR A 5 8.24 8.68 5.77
CA THR A 5 9.05 7.46 5.90
C THR A 5 8.93 6.57 4.67
N GLY A 6 9.95 5.73 4.42
CA GLY A 6 9.88 4.70 3.39
C GLY A 6 9.81 5.23 1.96
N ILE A 7 10.45 6.36 1.66
CA ILE A 7 10.34 7.03 0.35
C ILE A 7 10.98 6.26 -0.81
N SER A 8 11.77 5.21 -0.50
CA SER A 8 12.27 4.25 -1.48
C SER A 8 11.21 3.24 -1.93
N GLY A 9 10.07 3.17 -1.24
CA GLY A 9 8.94 2.32 -1.58
C GLY A 9 7.98 3.01 -2.55
N GLY A 10 7.09 2.21 -3.17
CA GLY A 10 6.16 2.71 -4.19
C GLY A 10 5.22 3.80 -3.67
N LEU A 11 4.53 3.56 -2.55
CA LEU A 11 3.60 4.53 -1.98
C LEU A 11 4.34 5.73 -1.35
N GLY A 12 5.32 5.48 -0.47
CA GLY A 12 6.06 6.55 0.21
C GLY A 12 6.78 7.49 -0.76
N GLY A 13 7.34 6.97 -1.86
CA GLY A 13 7.99 7.78 -2.89
C GLY A 13 7.02 8.62 -3.74
N LEU A 14 5.76 8.17 -3.90
CA LEU A 14 4.71 8.98 -4.52
C LEU A 14 4.27 10.11 -3.59
N ILE A 15 4.03 9.80 -2.31
CA ILE A 15 3.64 10.81 -1.30
C ILE A 15 4.72 11.88 -1.15
N PHE A 16 5.99 11.46 -1.04
CA PHE A 16 7.12 12.37 -0.91
C PHE A 16 7.23 13.33 -2.11
N ARG A 17 7.09 12.82 -3.35
CA ARG A 17 7.11 13.67 -4.54
C ARG A 17 5.94 14.66 -4.54
N GLY A 18 4.71 14.17 -4.34
CA GLY A 18 3.53 15.03 -4.35
C GLY A 18 3.60 16.15 -3.31
N LEU A 19 4.09 15.86 -2.11
CA LEU A 19 4.30 16.90 -1.09
C LEU A 19 5.46 17.83 -1.42
N SER A 20 6.52 17.36 -2.09
CA SER A 20 7.68 18.18 -2.46
C SER A 20 7.40 19.12 -3.64
N ASP A 21 6.36 18.82 -4.43
CA ASP A 21 5.90 19.67 -5.53
C ASP A 21 5.10 20.89 -5.01
N GLU A 22 4.68 20.89 -3.74
CA GLU A 22 4.03 22.03 -3.07
C GLU A 22 5.06 23.05 -2.58
N GLU A 23 5.11 24.24 -3.19
CA GLU A 23 6.15 25.26 -2.93
C GLU A 23 6.23 25.74 -1.47
N ASP A 24 5.09 25.73 -0.76
CA ASP A 24 4.99 26.23 0.62
C ASP A 24 5.30 25.15 1.69
N LEU A 25 5.63 23.91 1.27
CA LEU A 25 5.87 22.80 2.19
C LEU A 25 7.36 22.46 2.28
N HIS A 26 7.90 22.47 3.50
CA HIS A 26 9.22 21.90 3.78
C HIS A 26 9.09 20.40 4.09
N VAL A 27 9.49 19.58 3.13
CA VAL A 27 9.38 18.12 3.17
C VAL A 27 10.75 17.46 3.18
N VAL A 28 10.92 16.44 4.02
CA VAL A 28 12.12 15.62 4.08
C VAL A 28 11.73 14.15 3.94
N GLY A 29 12.52 13.38 3.20
CA GLY A 29 12.34 11.95 3.07
C GLY A 29 13.03 11.16 4.18
N GLY A 30 12.56 9.94 4.45
CA GLY A 30 13.20 8.97 5.33
C GLY A 30 13.52 7.66 4.59
N THR A 31 14.78 7.23 4.61
CA THR A 31 15.22 5.94 4.07
C THR A 31 16.15 5.22 5.04
N ARG A 32 16.30 3.90 4.90
CA ARG A 32 17.16 3.09 5.77
C ARG A 32 18.61 3.60 5.83
N SER A 33 19.16 4.04 4.71
CA SER A 33 20.54 4.53 4.64
C SER A 33 20.67 6.03 4.87
N GLY A 34 19.63 6.81 4.50
CA GLY A 34 19.77 8.24 4.24
C GLY A 34 20.66 8.53 3.05
N ASP A 35 20.58 9.76 2.54
CA ASP A 35 21.57 10.34 1.62
C ASP A 35 22.13 11.67 2.16
N GLY A 36 21.58 12.17 3.28
CA GLY A 36 21.99 13.40 3.94
C GLY A 36 21.57 14.69 3.23
N VAL A 37 20.86 14.59 2.09
CA VAL A 37 20.44 15.72 1.26
C VAL A 37 18.93 15.74 1.12
N THR A 38 18.37 14.69 0.52
CA THR A 38 16.92 14.53 0.28
C THR A 38 16.27 13.67 1.36
N ALA A 39 17.05 12.75 1.93
CA ALA A 39 16.60 11.72 2.84
C ALA A 39 17.45 11.65 4.11
N ARG A 40 16.78 11.69 5.26
CA ARG A 40 17.36 11.33 6.55
C ARG A 40 17.47 9.82 6.68
N ARG A 41 18.47 9.35 7.43
CA ARG A 41 18.58 7.96 7.84
C ARG A 41 17.47 7.66 8.85
N ILE A 42 16.51 6.85 8.44
CA ILE A 42 15.38 6.33 9.23
C ILE A 42 15.37 4.82 9.05
N ASP A 43 15.99 4.11 9.98
CA ASP A 43 16.03 2.65 9.97
C ASP A 43 15.21 2.10 11.13
N PHE A 44 14.07 1.48 10.81
CA PHE A 44 13.18 0.92 11.84
C PHE A 44 13.79 -0.30 12.54
N ASP A 45 14.83 -0.93 11.98
CA ASP A 45 15.59 -2.00 12.62
C ASP A 45 16.71 -1.46 13.55
N ASP A 46 16.95 -0.15 13.53
CA ASP A 46 17.92 0.56 14.36
C ASP A 46 17.24 1.75 15.05
N PRO A 47 16.51 1.53 16.17
CA PRO A 47 15.75 2.58 16.85
C PRO A 47 16.58 3.81 17.24
N ALA A 48 17.89 3.66 17.47
CA ALA A 48 18.78 4.77 17.76
C ALA A 48 18.89 5.76 16.58
N SER A 49 18.71 5.28 15.35
CA SER A 49 18.69 6.13 14.15
C SER A 49 17.48 7.07 14.11
N LEU A 50 16.36 6.68 14.72
CA LEU A 50 15.08 7.40 14.62
C LEU A 50 15.12 8.75 15.36
N ALA A 51 15.82 8.81 16.50
CA ALA A 51 15.92 10.02 17.32
C ALA A 51 16.50 11.21 16.54
N GLY A 52 17.62 11.00 15.82
CA GLY A 52 18.23 12.03 14.99
C GLY A 52 17.38 12.36 13.75
N GLY A 53 16.75 11.33 13.18
CA GLY A 53 15.90 11.45 12.01
C GLY A 53 14.64 12.30 12.22
N PHE A 54 14.04 12.23 13.42
CA PHE A 54 12.77 12.88 13.72
C PHE A 54 12.92 14.30 14.31
N HIS A 55 14.14 14.77 14.54
CA HIS A 55 14.37 16.10 15.10
C HIS A 55 13.73 17.21 14.25
N GLY A 56 12.89 18.05 14.89
CA GLY A 56 12.23 19.20 14.26
C GLY A 56 11.09 18.84 13.31
N VAL A 57 10.60 17.59 13.34
CA VAL A 57 9.44 17.15 12.55
C VAL A 57 8.15 17.61 13.23
N ASP A 58 7.31 18.34 12.51
CA ASP A 58 5.97 18.73 12.98
C ASP A 58 4.94 17.67 12.61
N VAL A 59 5.00 17.19 11.36
CA VAL A 59 4.08 16.19 10.80
C VAL A 59 4.86 14.99 10.28
N LEU A 60 4.53 13.81 10.75
CA LEU A 60 5.10 12.55 10.29
C LEU A 60 4.09 11.81 9.41
N VAL A 61 4.43 11.55 8.15
CA VAL A 61 3.75 10.55 7.33
C VAL A 61 4.45 9.21 7.58
N PHE A 62 3.82 8.41 8.44
CA PHE A 62 4.28 7.09 8.80
C PHE A 62 3.73 6.06 7.80
N VAL A 63 4.56 5.73 6.81
CA VAL A 63 4.32 4.62 5.89
C VAL A 63 4.67 3.30 6.59
N SER A 64 3.70 2.40 6.70
CA SER A 64 3.81 1.08 7.35
C SER A 64 4.95 0.23 6.77
N ALA A 65 5.61 -0.57 7.62
CA ALA A 65 6.74 -1.43 7.29
C ALA A 65 6.43 -2.94 7.40
N GLY A 66 5.32 -3.36 6.80
CA GLY A 66 4.82 -4.75 6.80
C GLY A 66 5.63 -5.77 5.96
N TYR A 67 6.95 -5.58 5.80
CA TYR A 67 7.84 -6.45 5.01
C TYR A 67 8.70 -7.38 5.89
N ALA A 68 8.13 -7.95 6.95
CA ALA A 68 8.76 -8.94 7.83
C ALA A 68 7.69 -9.75 8.59
N GLU A 69 8.12 -10.70 9.42
CA GLU A 69 7.27 -11.35 10.41
C GLU A 69 6.63 -10.35 11.37
N ASP A 70 5.44 -10.69 11.88
CA ASP A 70 4.61 -9.76 12.67
C ASP A 70 5.35 -9.21 13.90
N ASP A 71 6.14 -10.02 14.61
CA ASP A 71 6.91 -9.57 15.77
C ASP A 71 7.93 -8.47 15.42
N VAL A 72 8.58 -8.59 14.28
CA VAL A 72 9.49 -7.57 13.75
C VAL A 72 8.72 -6.32 13.33
N VAL A 73 7.57 -6.45 12.66
CA VAL A 73 6.76 -5.31 12.23
C VAL A 73 6.22 -4.53 13.45
N LEU A 74 5.73 -5.24 14.47
CA LEU A 74 5.27 -4.66 15.73
C LEU A 74 6.40 -3.88 16.43
N ALA A 75 7.59 -4.46 16.52
CA ALA A 75 8.76 -3.79 17.10
C ALA A 75 9.15 -2.52 16.33
N ARG A 76 9.19 -2.60 14.99
CA ARG A 76 9.47 -1.46 14.11
C ARG A 76 8.46 -0.33 14.31
N HIS A 77 7.18 -0.66 14.29
CA HIS A 77 6.11 0.33 14.44
C HIS A 77 6.10 0.96 15.84
N GLY A 78 6.35 0.16 16.88
CA GLY A 78 6.50 0.67 18.25
C GLY A 78 7.65 1.68 18.36
N ALA A 79 8.83 1.35 17.81
CA ALA A 79 9.99 2.25 17.81
C ALA A 79 9.71 3.57 17.08
N VAL A 80 8.93 3.55 15.99
CA VAL A 80 8.51 4.76 15.28
C VAL A 80 7.60 5.63 16.14
N VAL A 81 6.59 5.04 16.81
CA VAL A 81 5.69 5.79 17.69
C VAL A 81 6.47 6.41 18.85
N ASP A 82 7.30 5.63 19.54
CA ASP A 82 8.08 6.11 20.68
C ASP A 82 9.05 7.24 20.25
N ALA A 83 9.67 7.13 19.08
CA ALA A 83 10.54 8.18 18.54
C ALA A 83 9.77 9.45 18.16
N ALA A 84 8.55 9.32 17.62
CA ALA A 84 7.70 10.46 17.29
C ALA A 84 7.28 11.23 18.55
N GLU A 85 6.91 10.51 19.61
CA GLU A 85 6.60 11.13 20.91
C GLU A 85 7.82 11.84 21.50
N ALA A 86 8.98 11.16 21.53
CA ALA A 86 10.21 11.73 22.09
C ALA A 86 10.71 12.96 21.31
N ALA A 87 10.50 13.00 19.99
CA ALA A 87 10.87 14.13 19.14
C ALA A 87 9.87 15.30 19.20
N GLY A 88 8.72 15.12 19.86
CA GLY A 88 7.68 16.14 19.94
C GLY A 88 6.96 16.37 18.61
N VAL A 89 6.81 15.32 17.79
CA VAL A 89 5.97 15.36 16.59
C VAL A 89 4.57 15.81 16.99
N ARG A 90 3.96 16.70 16.21
CA ARG A 90 2.66 17.31 16.53
C ARG A 90 1.49 16.55 15.92
N HIS A 91 1.71 15.94 14.74
CA HIS A 91 0.70 15.15 14.04
C HIS A 91 1.31 13.94 13.33
N VAL A 92 0.69 12.76 13.44
CA VAL A 92 1.06 11.56 12.68
C VAL A 92 -0.05 11.17 11.71
N VAL A 93 0.30 11.05 10.42
CA VAL A 93 -0.54 10.47 9.37
C VAL A 93 -0.05 9.04 9.13
N TYR A 94 -0.83 8.04 9.49
CA TYR A 94 -0.44 6.63 9.40
C TYR A 94 -1.15 5.92 8.25
N THR A 95 -0.38 5.24 7.38
CA THR A 95 -0.95 4.39 6.32
C THR A 95 -1.28 3.01 6.88
N SER A 96 -2.53 2.83 7.28
CA SER A 96 -3.07 1.57 7.79
C SER A 96 -3.69 0.71 6.68
N LEU A 97 -4.51 -0.27 7.05
CA LEU A 97 -5.21 -1.20 6.16
C LEU A 97 -6.73 -1.00 6.26
N ALA A 98 -7.40 -0.98 5.11
CA ALA A 98 -8.86 -0.90 5.00
C ALA A 98 -9.61 -2.02 5.73
N GLY A 99 -10.83 -1.71 6.16
CA GLY A 99 -11.71 -2.65 6.87
C GLY A 99 -12.00 -3.94 6.09
N SER A 100 -12.08 -3.91 4.76
CA SER A 100 -12.20 -5.15 3.95
C SER A 100 -10.99 -6.10 4.11
N GLY A 101 -9.85 -5.57 4.53
CA GLY A 101 -8.63 -6.30 4.82
C GLY A 101 -8.53 -6.86 6.24
N ASP A 102 -9.48 -6.60 7.14
CA ASP A 102 -9.35 -6.94 8.57
C ASP A 102 -9.15 -8.43 8.87
N LEU A 103 -9.66 -9.29 7.99
CA LEU A 103 -9.53 -10.75 8.12
C LEU A 103 -8.22 -11.29 7.54
N LEU A 104 -7.39 -10.44 6.94
CA LEU A 104 -6.08 -10.81 6.44
C LEU A 104 -5.10 -10.93 7.61
N THR A 105 -4.13 -11.85 7.48
CA THR A 105 -3.07 -11.98 8.49
C THR A 105 -2.23 -10.70 8.61
N ILE A 106 -2.07 -9.93 7.52
CA ILE A 106 -1.38 -8.62 7.54
C ILE A 106 -2.09 -7.56 8.39
N ALA A 107 -3.36 -7.76 8.77
CA ALA A 107 -4.13 -6.77 9.51
C ALA A 107 -3.68 -6.67 10.98
N LEU A 108 -3.03 -7.70 11.53
CA LEU A 108 -2.65 -7.71 12.95
C LEU A 108 -1.68 -6.57 13.31
N PRO A 109 -0.55 -6.37 12.60
CA PRO A 109 0.33 -5.25 12.88
C PRO A 109 -0.37 -3.89 12.74
N HIS A 110 -1.26 -3.74 11.74
CA HIS A 110 -2.01 -2.50 11.52
C HIS A 110 -2.94 -2.16 12.67
N ARG A 111 -3.78 -3.10 13.13
CA ARG A 111 -4.66 -2.89 14.28
C ARG A 111 -3.88 -2.59 15.56
N TRP A 112 -2.76 -3.27 15.77
CA TRP A 112 -1.90 -3.01 16.91
C TRP A 112 -1.30 -1.60 16.85
N THR A 113 -0.84 -1.15 15.68
CA THR A 113 -0.31 0.20 15.49
C THR A 113 -1.38 1.27 15.67
N GLU A 114 -2.59 1.08 15.14
CA GLU A 114 -3.72 1.99 15.37
C GLU A 114 -4.04 2.13 16.85
N ALA A 115 -4.07 1.02 17.60
CA ALA A 115 -4.28 1.05 19.05
C ALA A 115 -3.16 1.81 19.78
N ARG A 116 -1.90 1.61 19.39
CA ARG A 116 -0.76 2.33 19.96
C ARG A 116 -0.82 3.82 19.67
N LEU A 117 -1.23 4.20 18.46
CA LEU A 117 -1.39 5.60 18.05
C LEU A 117 -2.58 6.29 18.75
N ALA A 118 -3.64 5.56 19.08
CA ALA A 118 -4.80 6.10 19.80
C ALA A 118 -4.44 6.62 21.21
N ASP A 119 -3.41 6.04 21.83
CA ASP A 119 -2.91 6.43 23.15
C ASP A 119 -1.73 7.44 23.07
N ALA A 120 -1.35 7.88 21.87
CA ALA A 120 -0.20 8.75 21.68
C ALA A 120 -0.45 10.21 22.09
N SER A 121 0.62 10.92 22.43
CA SER A 121 0.57 12.32 22.86
C SER A 121 0.33 13.37 21.75
N PHE A 122 0.34 12.95 20.49
CA PHE A 122 0.16 13.81 19.31
C PHE A 122 -1.19 13.60 18.62
N ASP A 123 -1.60 14.53 17.76
CA ASP A 123 -2.80 14.31 16.93
C ASP A 123 -2.53 13.22 15.87
N VAL A 124 -3.54 12.43 15.53
CA VAL A 124 -3.41 11.30 14.61
C VAL A 124 -4.45 11.39 13.50
N THR A 125 -4.06 11.01 12.28
CA THR A 125 -4.97 10.68 11.18
C THR A 125 -4.61 9.30 10.64
N ILE A 126 -5.60 8.41 10.56
CA ILE A 126 -5.43 7.07 10.03
C ILE A 126 -5.94 7.03 8.59
N LEU A 127 -5.07 6.66 7.65
CA LEU A 127 -5.42 6.38 6.25
C LEU A 127 -5.47 4.87 6.08
N ARG A 128 -6.64 4.27 6.18
CA ARG A 128 -6.82 2.83 6.00
C ARG A 128 -6.86 2.49 4.52
N ASN A 129 -5.70 2.13 3.98
CA ASN A 129 -5.53 1.91 2.55
C ASN A 129 -6.13 0.58 2.11
N GLY A 130 -6.88 0.60 1.02
CA GLY A 130 -7.29 -0.62 0.33
C GLY A 130 -6.10 -1.40 -0.25
N LEU A 131 -6.35 -2.65 -0.65
CA LEU A 131 -5.34 -3.46 -1.32
C LEU A 131 -4.94 -2.84 -2.65
N TYR A 132 -3.66 -2.91 -2.99
CA TYR A 132 -3.14 -2.20 -4.16
C TYR A 132 -3.46 -2.91 -5.48
N ALA A 133 -3.70 -2.11 -6.53
CA ALA A 133 -3.96 -2.58 -7.90
C ALA A 133 -2.80 -3.42 -8.48
N GLU A 134 -1.59 -3.28 -7.96
CA GLU A 134 -0.45 -4.11 -8.32
C GLU A 134 -0.62 -5.58 -7.96
N LEU A 135 -1.54 -5.94 -7.05
CA LEU A 135 -1.83 -7.33 -6.76
C LEU A 135 -2.43 -8.04 -7.99
N PRO A 136 -3.58 -7.63 -8.53
CA PRO A 136 -4.11 -8.25 -9.75
C PRO A 136 -3.22 -7.98 -10.97
N ALA A 137 -2.53 -6.83 -11.06
CA ALA A 137 -1.61 -6.54 -12.16
C ALA A 137 -0.38 -7.48 -12.16
N GLY A 138 0.16 -7.78 -10.97
CA GLY A 138 1.26 -8.72 -10.78
C GLY A 138 0.86 -10.15 -11.13
N LEU A 139 -0.34 -10.59 -10.73
CA LEU A 139 -0.88 -11.89 -11.11
C LEU A 139 -1.09 -12.01 -12.62
N ALA A 140 -1.66 -10.98 -13.26
CA ALA A 140 -1.83 -10.94 -14.70
C ALA A 140 -0.48 -11.02 -15.42
N THR A 141 0.49 -10.19 -14.99
CA THR A 141 1.82 -10.15 -15.58
C THR A 141 2.57 -11.47 -15.44
N ALA A 142 2.52 -12.10 -14.25
CA ALA A 142 3.15 -13.39 -14.01
C ALA A 142 2.54 -14.52 -14.86
N ALA A 143 1.23 -14.45 -15.12
CA ALA A 143 0.53 -15.45 -15.91
C ALA A 143 0.56 -15.18 -17.43
N ALA A 144 0.90 -13.96 -17.86
CA ALA A 144 0.74 -13.52 -19.25
C ALA A 144 1.40 -14.46 -20.28
N ALA A 145 2.62 -14.92 -20.02
CA ALA A 145 3.32 -15.85 -20.93
C ALA A 145 2.60 -17.21 -21.03
N SER A 146 2.22 -17.81 -19.90
CA SER A 146 1.51 -19.08 -19.87
C SER A 146 0.11 -18.96 -20.48
N ALA A 147 -0.59 -17.85 -20.21
CA ALA A 147 -1.89 -17.55 -20.82
C ALA A 147 -1.78 -17.36 -22.33
N ALA A 148 -0.70 -16.74 -22.81
CA ALA A 148 -0.42 -16.57 -24.23
C ALA A 148 -0.16 -17.90 -24.95
N GLU A 149 0.29 -18.94 -24.26
CA GLU A 149 0.50 -20.28 -24.81
C GLU A 149 -0.78 -21.12 -24.70
N THR A 150 -1.36 -21.18 -23.49
CA THR A 150 -2.41 -22.15 -23.13
C THR A 150 -3.83 -21.61 -23.31
N GLY A 151 -4.03 -20.29 -23.33
CA GLY A 151 -5.34 -19.67 -23.25
C GLY A 151 -5.98 -19.77 -21.86
N VAL A 152 -5.20 -20.00 -20.80
CA VAL A 152 -5.73 -20.16 -19.43
C VAL A 152 -5.03 -19.23 -18.46
N PHE A 153 -5.83 -18.55 -17.63
CA PHE A 153 -5.39 -17.85 -16.43
C PHE A 153 -5.83 -18.64 -15.18
N ALA A 154 -4.87 -19.22 -14.47
CA ALA A 154 -5.14 -20.01 -13.27
C ALA A 154 -4.85 -19.21 -11.98
N ALA A 155 -5.84 -19.05 -11.10
CA ALA A 155 -5.66 -18.38 -9.80
C ALA A 155 -6.68 -18.85 -8.75
N ALA A 156 -6.30 -18.83 -7.47
CA ALA A 156 -7.19 -19.23 -6.36
C ALA A 156 -8.14 -18.12 -5.92
N PHE A 157 -8.82 -17.49 -6.89
CA PHE A 157 -9.82 -16.46 -6.61
C PHE A 157 -11.23 -17.03 -6.39
N GLY A 158 -11.49 -18.25 -6.84
CA GLY A 158 -12.85 -18.80 -6.85
C GLY A 158 -13.81 -17.89 -7.61
N ALA A 159 -14.98 -17.61 -7.04
CA ALA A 159 -15.91 -16.60 -7.57
C ALA A 159 -15.71 -15.20 -6.94
N GLY A 160 -14.71 -15.07 -6.06
CA GLY A 160 -14.46 -13.86 -5.31
C GLY A 160 -13.94 -12.70 -6.17
N ARG A 161 -14.08 -11.50 -5.62
CA ARG A 161 -13.54 -10.26 -6.19
C ARG A 161 -12.91 -9.45 -5.07
N VAL A 162 -12.00 -8.56 -5.44
CA VAL A 162 -11.32 -7.66 -4.52
C VAL A 162 -11.45 -6.22 -5.03
N SER A 163 -11.85 -5.31 -4.15
CA SER A 163 -11.78 -3.87 -4.40
C SER A 163 -10.33 -3.43 -4.20
N VAL A 164 -9.67 -3.05 -5.29
CA VAL A 164 -8.27 -2.58 -5.24
C VAL A 164 -8.18 -1.12 -5.65
N VAL A 165 -7.15 -0.45 -5.15
CA VAL A 165 -6.92 0.98 -5.36
C VAL A 165 -5.51 1.21 -5.87
N THR A 166 -5.31 2.25 -6.69
CA THR A 166 -3.97 2.59 -7.17
C THR A 166 -3.16 3.27 -6.08
N LYS A 167 -1.84 3.07 -6.07
CA LYS A 167 -0.97 3.79 -5.11
C LYS A 167 -0.96 5.29 -5.40
N GLU A 168 -1.18 5.69 -6.64
CA GLU A 168 -1.30 7.07 -7.07
C GLU A 168 -2.50 7.75 -6.41
N ASP A 169 -3.68 7.13 -6.43
CA ASP A 169 -4.87 7.66 -5.75
C ASP A 169 -4.65 7.76 -4.24
N LEU A 170 -4.08 6.73 -3.62
CA LEU A 170 -3.77 6.75 -2.19
C LEU A 170 -2.74 7.81 -1.81
N ALA A 171 -1.71 7.99 -2.66
CA ALA A 171 -0.71 9.02 -2.45
C ALA A 171 -1.31 10.42 -2.57
N GLU A 172 -2.20 10.64 -3.54
CA GLU A 172 -2.89 11.91 -3.75
C GLU A 172 -3.75 12.30 -2.54
N VAL A 173 -4.49 11.35 -1.97
CA VAL A 173 -5.21 11.55 -0.70
C VAL A 173 -4.24 11.86 0.44
N ALA A 174 -3.16 11.09 0.60
CA ALA A 174 -2.20 11.31 1.66
C ALA A 174 -1.49 12.66 1.56
N VAL A 175 -1.15 13.11 0.34
CA VAL A 175 -0.57 14.44 0.05
C VAL A 175 -1.55 15.52 0.49
N ARG A 176 -2.81 15.46 0.02
CA ARG A 176 -3.84 16.44 0.37
C ARG A 176 -4.04 16.54 1.88
N VAL A 177 -4.29 15.40 2.55
CA VAL A 177 -4.52 15.36 4.00
C VAL A 177 -3.33 15.91 4.76
N THR A 178 -2.10 15.52 4.39
CA THR A 178 -0.88 15.98 5.06
C THR A 178 -0.62 17.47 4.85
N ALA A 179 -0.86 17.98 3.64
CA ALA A 179 -0.74 19.40 3.32
C ALA A 179 -1.75 20.22 4.13
N GLU A 180 -3.03 19.84 4.14
CA GLU A 180 -4.08 20.49 4.92
C GLU A 180 -3.77 20.49 6.43
N ILE A 181 -3.19 19.40 6.97
CA ILE A 181 -2.66 19.36 8.34
C ILE A 181 -1.54 20.39 8.54
N GLN A 182 -0.53 20.39 7.68
CA GLN A 182 0.64 21.27 7.82
C GLN A 182 0.25 22.75 7.72
N TYR A 183 -0.65 23.12 6.81
CA TYR A 183 -1.19 24.47 6.69
C TYR A 183 -1.96 24.88 7.96
N GLY A 184 -2.79 23.98 8.51
CA GLY A 184 -3.48 24.21 9.79
C GLY A 184 -2.51 24.46 10.95
N LEU A 185 -1.47 23.63 11.07
CA LEU A 185 -0.45 23.79 12.12
C LEU A 185 0.32 25.11 11.98
N ALA A 186 0.64 25.54 10.76
CA ALA A 186 1.29 26.82 10.49
C ALA A 186 0.40 28.02 10.86
N ALA A 187 -0.93 27.88 10.70
CA ALA A 187 -1.91 28.88 11.13
C ALA A 187 -2.26 28.82 12.63
N GLY A 188 -1.64 27.92 13.41
CA GLY A 188 -1.95 27.74 14.83
C GLY A 188 -3.31 27.08 15.09
N LEU A 189 -3.88 26.41 14.09
CA LEU A 189 -5.16 25.72 14.16
C LEU A 189 -4.96 24.22 14.36
N ARG A 190 -5.92 23.60 15.06
CA ARG A 190 -6.01 22.14 15.10
C ARG A 190 -6.58 21.63 13.77
N SER A 191 -5.96 20.61 13.20
CA SER A 191 -6.42 20.01 11.93
C SER A 191 -7.81 19.39 12.09
N HIS A 192 -8.67 19.56 11.09
CA HIS A 192 -9.97 18.89 11.03
C HIS A 192 -9.85 17.38 10.71
N HIS A 193 -8.66 16.93 10.28
CA HIS A 193 -8.32 15.51 10.14
C HIS A 193 -7.86 14.86 11.46
N ALA A 194 -7.65 15.62 12.53
CA ALA A 194 -7.25 15.07 13.82
C ALA A 194 -8.32 14.11 14.37
N GLY A 195 -7.89 12.91 14.75
CA GLY A 195 -8.75 11.80 15.22
C GLY A 195 -9.59 11.15 14.11
N ARG A 196 -9.36 11.47 12.84
CA ARG A 196 -10.09 10.86 11.71
C ARG A 196 -9.42 9.58 11.24
N THR A 197 -10.27 8.62 10.89
CA THR A 197 -9.92 7.41 10.15
C THR A 197 -10.67 7.46 8.83
N TYR A 198 -9.96 7.30 7.72
CA TYR A 198 -10.53 7.27 6.38
C TYR A 198 -10.35 5.88 5.77
N GLU A 199 -11.42 5.30 5.24
CA GLU A 199 -11.41 4.03 4.51
C GLU A 199 -11.15 4.34 3.02
N LEU A 200 -9.96 4.00 2.53
CA LEU A 200 -9.48 4.38 1.20
C LEU A 200 -9.45 3.18 0.27
N GLU A 201 -10.64 2.66 -0.03
CA GLU A 201 -10.82 1.46 -0.84
C GLU A 201 -11.17 1.77 -2.30
N GLY A 202 -10.87 0.81 -3.18
CA GLY A 202 -11.23 0.88 -4.59
C GLY A 202 -12.73 0.85 -4.83
N VAL A 203 -13.21 1.67 -5.76
CA VAL A 203 -14.62 1.72 -6.17
C VAL A 203 -15.02 0.59 -7.13
N GLU A 204 -14.04 -0.09 -7.72
CA GLU A 204 -14.25 -1.23 -8.60
C GLU A 204 -13.64 -2.50 -8.00
N ALA A 205 -14.43 -3.58 -7.99
CA ALA A 205 -13.93 -4.90 -7.60
C ALA A 205 -13.53 -5.74 -8.82
N ILE A 206 -12.40 -6.42 -8.77
CA ILE A 206 -11.96 -7.35 -9.84
C ILE A 206 -11.78 -8.77 -9.32
N GLY A 207 -12.24 -9.75 -10.10
CA GLY A 207 -12.08 -11.17 -9.82
C GLY A 207 -11.28 -11.88 -10.91
N GLY A 208 -11.09 -13.20 -10.78
CA GLY A 208 -10.25 -13.97 -11.71
C GLY A 208 -10.71 -13.87 -13.17
N ARG A 209 -12.04 -13.83 -13.40
CA ARG A 209 -12.63 -13.59 -14.73
C ARG A 209 -12.27 -12.22 -15.30
N GLY A 210 -12.34 -11.17 -14.48
CA GLY A 210 -11.98 -9.81 -14.92
C GLY A 210 -10.52 -9.69 -15.31
N ILE A 211 -9.62 -10.40 -14.61
CA ILE A 211 -8.20 -10.46 -14.98
C ILE A 211 -8.02 -11.23 -16.30
N ALA A 212 -8.72 -12.35 -16.49
CA ALA A 212 -8.68 -13.12 -17.73
C ALA A 212 -9.23 -12.34 -18.94
N GLU A 213 -10.25 -11.51 -18.75
CA GLU A 213 -10.73 -10.56 -19.77
C GLU A 213 -9.64 -9.57 -20.18
N VAL A 214 -8.97 -8.93 -19.21
CA VAL A 214 -7.87 -7.99 -19.50
C VAL A 214 -6.72 -8.68 -20.23
N LEU A 215 -6.37 -9.90 -19.83
CA LEU A 215 -5.38 -10.72 -20.54
C LEU A 215 -5.83 -11.07 -21.97
N SER A 216 -7.12 -11.37 -22.17
CA SER A 216 -7.65 -11.68 -23.49
C SER A 216 -7.52 -10.50 -24.44
N ASP A 217 -7.85 -9.30 -23.95
CA ASP A 217 -7.75 -8.07 -24.72
C ASP A 217 -6.29 -7.75 -25.06
N ALA A 218 -5.39 -7.82 -24.07
CA ALA A 218 -3.97 -7.53 -24.24
C ALA A 218 -3.24 -8.53 -25.15
N LEU A 219 -3.64 -9.80 -25.14
CA LEU A 219 -3.04 -10.85 -25.96
C LEU A 219 -3.74 -11.06 -27.30
N HIS A 220 -4.86 -10.36 -27.55
CA HIS A 220 -5.71 -10.53 -28.72
C HIS A 220 -6.14 -11.99 -28.99
N ARG A 221 -6.40 -12.74 -27.92
CA ARG A 221 -6.87 -14.14 -27.98
C ARG A 221 -7.72 -14.49 -26.75
N PRO A 222 -8.63 -15.47 -26.84
CA PRO A 222 -9.38 -15.90 -25.67
C PRO A 222 -8.47 -16.44 -24.56
N VAL A 223 -8.69 -15.97 -23.33
CA VAL A 223 -8.09 -16.47 -22.09
C VAL A 223 -9.20 -16.79 -21.10
N ASP A 224 -9.33 -18.07 -20.73
CA ASP A 224 -10.31 -18.53 -19.75
C ASP A 224 -9.76 -18.47 -18.32
N TYR A 225 -10.60 -18.06 -17.37
CA TYR A 225 -10.25 -18.13 -15.95
C TYR A 225 -10.51 -19.54 -15.40
N GLN A 226 -9.47 -20.18 -14.88
CA GLN A 226 -9.56 -21.47 -14.20
C GLN A 226 -9.25 -21.33 -12.69
N PRO A 227 -10.25 -21.53 -11.80
CA PRO A 227 -9.98 -21.54 -10.37
C PRO A 227 -9.12 -22.74 -9.97
N ILE A 228 -8.12 -22.51 -9.12
CA ILE A 228 -7.28 -23.55 -8.52
C ILE A 228 -7.42 -23.56 -7.00
N SER A 229 -7.08 -24.67 -6.36
CA SER A 229 -7.17 -24.80 -4.90
C SER A 229 -6.06 -24.02 -4.20
N LEU A 230 -6.29 -23.67 -2.93
CA LEU A 230 -5.25 -23.11 -2.06
C LEU A 230 -4.09 -24.09 -1.84
N SER A 231 -4.33 -25.41 -1.94
CA SER A 231 -3.24 -26.40 -1.88
C SER A 231 -2.31 -26.28 -3.08
N ALA A 232 -2.86 -26.14 -4.29
CA ALA A 232 -2.07 -25.94 -5.50
C ALA A 232 -1.26 -24.63 -5.44
N VAL A 233 -1.87 -23.55 -4.93
CA VAL A 233 -1.14 -22.28 -4.70
C VAL A 233 -0.01 -22.46 -3.68
N ARG A 234 -0.27 -23.15 -2.56
CA ARG A 234 0.77 -23.40 -1.54
C ARG A 234 1.96 -24.16 -2.12
N GLU A 235 1.69 -25.20 -2.90
CA GLU A 235 2.74 -25.98 -3.58
C GLU A 235 3.54 -25.12 -4.56
N ALA A 236 2.87 -24.27 -5.34
CA ALA A 236 3.53 -23.34 -6.26
C ALA A 236 4.43 -22.32 -5.54
N LEU A 237 4.00 -21.82 -4.37
CA LEU A 237 4.76 -20.83 -3.59
C LEU A 237 5.93 -21.45 -2.81
N ALA A 238 5.85 -22.72 -2.44
CA ALA A 238 6.91 -23.38 -1.65
C ALA A 238 8.28 -23.39 -2.36
N GLY A 239 8.30 -23.33 -3.70
CA GLY A 239 9.52 -23.29 -4.51
C GLY A 239 9.91 -21.89 -5.02
N SER A 240 9.18 -20.84 -4.67
CA SER A 240 9.35 -19.51 -5.30
C SER A 240 10.36 -18.60 -4.60
N GLY A 241 11.05 -19.10 -3.56
CA GLY A 241 12.02 -18.32 -2.77
C GLY A 241 11.39 -17.23 -1.90
N LEU A 242 10.08 -17.31 -1.66
CA LEU A 242 9.39 -16.43 -0.72
C LEU A 242 9.69 -16.84 0.72
N GLU A 243 9.78 -15.85 1.60
CA GLU A 243 9.90 -16.07 3.04
C GLU A 243 8.59 -16.64 3.62
N PRO A 244 8.65 -17.38 4.75
CA PRO A 244 7.48 -18.03 5.34
C PRO A 244 6.28 -17.11 5.60
N TYR A 245 6.50 -15.89 6.12
CA TYR A 245 5.43 -14.90 6.32
C TYR A 245 4.73 -14.53 5.02
N GLN A 246 5.47 -14.38 3.91
CA GLN A 246 4.91 -14.00 2.61
C GLN A 246 3.98 -15.08 2.07
N ILE A 247 4.34 -16.36 2.22
CA ILE A 247 3.50 -17.49 1.84
C ILE A 247 2.20 -17.48 2.68
N THR A 248 2.32 -17.23 3.99
CA THR A 248 1.19 -17.16 4.91
C THR A 248 0.23 -16.03 4.57
N HIS A 249 0.73 -14.82 4.33
CA HIS A 249 -0.09 -13.68 3.93
C HIS A 249 -0.74 -13.88 2.56
N THR A 250 -0.02 -14.43 1.60
CA THR A 250 -0.55 -14.72 0.26
C THR A 250 -1.71 -15.71 0.32
N LEU A 251 -1.58 -16.78 1.12
CA LEU A 251 -2.64 -17.77 1.27
C LEU A 251 -3.84 -17.22 2.07
N SER A 252 -3.60 -16.39 3.08
CA SER A 252 -4.67 -15.67 3.77
C SER A 252 -5.45 -14.77 2.81
N LEU A 253 -4.76 -14.09 1.91
CA LEU A 253 -5.38 -13.25 0.89
C LEU A 253 -6.27 -14.05 -0.06
N PHE A 254 -5.76 -15.12 -0.66
CA PHE A 254 -6.57 -15.95 -1.57
C PHE A 254 -7.76 -16.60 -0.85
N ALA A 255 -7.60 -17.02 0.41
CA ALA A 255 -8.69 -17.59 1.19
C ALA A 255 -9.82 -16.57 1.42
N ASN A 256 -9.48 -15.35 1.87
CA ASN A 256 -10.45 -14.28 2.09
C ASN A 256 -11.09 -13.79 0.79
N LEU A 257 -10.31 -13.71 -0.29
CA LEU A 257 -10.83 -13.37 -1.61
C LEU A 257 -11.85 -14.41 -2.07
N GLY A 258 -11.52 -15.70 -2.00
CA GLY A 258 -12.42 -16.79 -2.36
C GLY A 258 -13.71 -16.83 -1.53
N ALA A 259 -13.66 -16.37 -0.27
CA ALA A 259 -14.82 -16.22 0.60
C ALA A 259 -15.67 -14.96 0.30
N GLY A 260 -15.20 -14.06 -0.58
CA GLY A 260 -15.89 -12.83 -0.93
C GLY A 260 -15.72 -11.69 0.07
N CYS A 261 -14.75 -11.76 0.98
CA CYS A 261 -14.59 -10.81 2.07
C CYS A 261 -13.85 -9.52 1.68
N LEU A 262 -13.22 -9.45 0.50
CA LEU A 262 -12.33 -8.35 0.10
C LEU A 262 -12.99 -7.32 -0.83
N GLN A 263 -14.31 -7.31 -0.92
CA GLN A 263 -15.04 -6.24 -1.62
C GLN A 263 -15.34 -5.12 -0.64
N ALA A 264 -15.00 -3.89 -1.04
CA ALA A 264 -15.32 -2.69 -0.27
C ALA A 264 -16.85 -2.53 -0.16
N CYS A 265 -17.32 -2.14 1.01
CA CYS A 265 -18.72 -1.78 1.22
C CYS A 265 -18.97 -0.27 1.09
N ASP A 266 -17.98 0.53 1.48
CA ASP A 266 -17.99 1.99 1.43
C ASP A 266 -16.56 2.50 1.26
N THR A 267 -16.37 3.75 0.82
CA THR A 267 -15.05 4.36 0.65
C THR A 267 -15.10 5.87 0.72
N ASP A 268 -14.17 6.47 1.47
CA ASP A 268 -13.94 7.91 1.52
C ASP A 268 -13.15 8.42 0.31
N LEU A 269 -12.58 7.51 -0.49
CA LEU A 269 -11.65 7.80 -1.58
C LEU A 269 -12.20 8.83 -2.57
N THR A 270 -13.45 8.69 -3.00
CA THR A 270 -14.08 9.57 -3.99
C THR A 270 -14.34 10.98 -3.46
N THR A 271 -14.43 11.16 -2.15
CA THR A 271 -14.62 12.47 -1.52
C THR A 271 -13.29 13.19 -1.31
N LEU A 272 -12.22 12.43 -1.08
CA LEU A 272 -10.89 12.96 -0.80
C LEU A 272 -10.05 13.18 -2.05
N LEU A 273 -10.30 12.46 -3.14
CA LEU A 273 -9.68 12.73 -4.43
C LEU A 273 -10.29 13.99 -5.08
N PRO A 274 -9.48 14.77 -5.82
CA PRO A 274 -9.99 15.89 -6.62
C PRO A 274 -10.65 15.43 -7.92
N THR A 275 -10.38 14.19 -8.36
CA THR A 275 -10.93 13.57 -9.58
C THR A 275 -11.48 12.18 -9.28
N GLU A 276 -12.17 11.58 -10.26
CA GLU A 276 -12.58 10.18 -10.15
C GLU A 276 -11.38 9.25 -9.94
N PRO A 277 -11.52 8.18 -9.13
CA PRO A 277 -10.46 7.18 -8.94
C PRO A 277 -10.01 6.56 -10.26
N ARG A 278 -8.73 6.21 -10.34
CA ARG A 278 -8.14 5.63 -11.56
C ARG A 278 -8.74 4.23 -11.81
N PRO A 279 -9.16 3.91 -13.05
CA PRO A 279 -9.71 2.59 -13.36
C PRO A 279 -8.66 1.49 -13.17
N VAL A 280 -8.98 0.49 -12.35
CA VAL A 280 -8.05 -0.61 -12.02
C VAL A 280 -7.73 -1.47 -13.24
N ARG A 281 -8.72 -1.68 -14.12
CA ARG A 281 -8.53 -2.49 -15.33
C ARG A 281 -7.45 -1.89 -16.24
N ASP A 282 -7.38 -0.57 -16.33
CA ASP A 282 -6.37 0.12 -17.13
C ASP A 282 -4.97 -0.10 -16.57
N GLU A 283 -4.83 -0.13 -15.24
CA GLU A 283 -3.55 -0.42 -14.59
C GLU A 283 -3.06 -1.84 -14.87
N ILE A 284 -3.97 -2.81 -14.81
CA ILE A 284 -3.64 -4.22 -15.14
C ILE A 284 -3.23 -4.34 -16.61
N ALA A 285 -3.96 -3.70 -17.52
CA ALA A 285 -3.63 -3.70 -18.94
C ALA A 285 -2.25 -3.09 -19.20
N ARG A 286 -1.96 -1.90 -18.62
CA ARG A 286 -0.66 -1.24 -18.75
C ARG A 286 0.49 -2.10 -18.23
N ALA A 287 0.29 -2.80 -17.10
CA ALA A 287 1.30 -3.69 -16.54
C ALA A 287 1.64 -4.86 -17.47
N VAL A 288 0.61 -5.51 -18.04
CA VAL A 288 0.76 -6.62 -18.99
C VAL A 288 1.48 -6.16 -20.25
N GLU A 289 1.10 -5.02 -20.84
CA GLU A 289 1.75 -4.46 -22.02
C GLU A 289 3.23 -4.13 -21.77
N THR A 290 3.53 -3.53 -20.62
CA THR A 290 4.90 -3.14 -20.25
C THR A 290 5.80 -4.36 -20.08
N ALA A 291 5.28 -5.42 -19.45
CA ALA A 291 6.00 -6.69 -19.30
C ALA A 291 6.25 -7.38 -20.66
N GLY A 292 5.26 -7.33 -21.57
CA GLY A 292 5.41 -7.80 -22.95
C GLY A 292 6.52 -7.09 -23.71
N ARG A 293 6.65 -5.77 -23.57
CA ARG A 293 7.73 -5.00 -24.24
C ARG A 293 9.12 -5.38 -23.71
N ARG A 294 9.27 -5.54 -22.40
CA ARG A 294 10.56 -5.91 -21.78
C ARG A 294 11.04 -7.31 -22.19
N SER A 295 10.13 -8.25 -22.40
CA SER A 295 10.49 -9.61 -22.84
C SER A 295 10.96 -9.66 -24.31
N VAL A 296 10.47 -8.74 -25.15
CA VAL A 296 10.93 -8.58 -26.55
C VAL A 296 12.34 -7.97 -26.59
N THR A 297 12.60 -6.93 -25.79
CA THR A 297 13.91 -6.25 -25.78
C THR A 297 15.06 -7.12 -25.22
N ASN A 298 14.77 -8.07 -24.32
CA ASN A 298 15.77 -9.02 -23.81
C ASN A 298 16.03 -10.22 -24.73
N ARG A 299 15.30 -10.36 -25.85
CA ARG A 299 15.47 -11.44 -26.84
C ARG A 299 16.19 -10.99 -28.11
N THR A 300 16.60 -9.73 -28.20
CA THR A 300 17.40 -9.14 -29.29
C THR A 300 18.82 -8.85 -28.82
#